data_AF-A0A7R9MEQ2-F1
#
_entry.id   AF-A0A7R9MEQ2-F1
#
_cell.length_a   1.000
_cell.length_b   1.000
_cell.length_c   1.000
_cell.angle_alpha   90.00
_cell.angle_beta   90.00
_cell.angle_gamma   90.00
#
_symmetry.space_group_name_H-M   'P 1'
#
loop_
_entity.id
_entity.type
_entity.pdbx_description
1 polymer ?
#
loop_
_entity_poly.entity_id
_entity_poly.type
_entity_poly.pdbx_seq_one_letter_code
_entity_poly.pdbx_strand_id
1 'polypeptide(L)' 'MGRKGRCGRVTRCNTGYREWNWEPNRPYIQRLMHFHAALMWCYIYWSFRHNWRELVGENIWPQRSEWSDQYLGVPQDEDI' A
#
# COMPACT_ATOMS: atom_id res chain seq x y z
N MET A 1 -5.63 -36.50 37.76
CA MET A 1 -6.91 -35.76 37.84
C MET A 1 -6.63 -34.26 37.71
N GLY A 2 -6.60 -33.73 36.48
CA GLY A 2 -6.40 -32.30 36.24
C GLY A 2 -7.73 -31.55 36.34
N ARG A 3 -7.82 -30.59 37.26
CA ARG A 3 -9.03 -29.78 37.48
C ARG A 3 -9.31 -28.91 36.24
N LYS A 4 -10.43 -29.17 35.56
CA LYS A 4 -10.96 -28.27 34.52
C LYS A 4 -11.49 -27.01 35.22
N GLY A 5 -10.69 -25.94 35.21
CA GLY A 5 -11.13 -24.61 35.63
C GLY A 5 -12.27 -24.14 34.74
N ARG A 6 -13.39 -23.74 35.34
CA ARG A 6 -14.52 -23.11 34.64
C ARG A 6 -14.08 -21.76 34.08
N CYS A 7 -14.11 -21.63 32.76
CA CYS A 7 -13.85 -20.35 32.09
C CYS A 7 -15.11 -19.48 32.23
N GLY A 8 -15.06 -18.54 33.17
CA GLY A 8 -16.00 -17.43 33.23
C GLY A 8 -15.94 -16.61 31.95
N ARG A 9 -17.06 -15.98 31.63
CA ARG A 9 -17.35 -15.14 30.45
C ARG A 9 -16.30 -14.05 30.24
N VAL A 10 -15.19 -14.40 29.62
CA VAL A 10 -14.15 -13.50 29.11
C VAL A 10 -13.79 -14.05 27.75
N THR A 11 -13.96 -13.26 26.70
CA THR A 11 -13.41 -13.50 25.36
C THR A 11 -11.88 -13.48 25.45
N ARG A 12 -11.28 -14.47 26.13
CA ARG A 12 -9.83 -14.63 26.19
C ARG A 12 -9.38 -15.06 24.81
N CYS A 13 -8.74 -14.15 24.10
CA CYS A 13 -7.71 -14.55 23.16
C CYS A 13 -6.70 -15.37 23.99
N ASN A 14 -6.46 -16.63 23.61
CA ASN A 14 -5.49 -17.45 24.30
C ASN A 14 -4.11 -16.88 23.95
N THR A 15 -3.62 -15.92 24.73
CA THR A 15 -2.22 -15.51 24.68
C THR A 15 -1.41 -16.60 25.34
N GLY A 16 -0.90 -17.49 24.51
CA GLY A 16 0.10 -18.44 24.89
C GLY A 16 1.44 -17.77 25.16
N TYR A 17 2.14 -18.20 26.21
CA TYR A 17 3.48 -17.68 26.48
C TYR A 17 4.47 -18.37 25.54
N ARG A 18 5.15 -17.58 24.69
CA ARG A 18 6.20 -18.04 23.75
C ARG A 18 5.72 -19.01 22.66
N GLU A 19 4.41 -19.05 22.38
CA GLU A 19 3.82 -19.80 21.28
C GLU A 19 3.17 -18.87 20.24
N TRP A 20 3.04 -19.37 19.01
CA TRP A 20 2.38 -18.62 17.95
C TRP A 20 0.88 -18.56 18.26
N ASN A 21 0.38 -17.37 18.60
CA ASN A 21 -1.02 -17.12 18.98
C ASN A 21 -2.00 -17.16 17.79
N TRP A 22 -1.79 -18.08 16.85
CA TRP A 22 -2.71 -18.31 15.76
C TRP A 22 -3.92 -19.08 16.25
N GLU A 23 -5.06 -18.41 16.19
CA GLU A 23 -6.35 -19.03 16.47
C GLU A 23 -6.98 -19.47 15.13
N PRO A 24 -6.90 -20.75 14.72
CA PRO A 24 -7.64 -21.26 13.55
C PRO A 24 -9.16 -21.23 13.75
N ASN A 25 -9.63 -21.04 15.00
CA ASN A 25 -11.03 -21.13 15.39
C ASN A 25 -11.84 -19.83 15.18
N ARG A 26 -11.33 -18.87 14.38
CA ARG A 26 -12.10 -17.68 13.97
C ARG A 26 -12.27 -17.62 12.45
N PRO A 27 -13.04 -18.55 11.86
CA PRO A 27 -13.18 -18.67 10.41
C PRO A 27 -13.78 -17.40 9.78
N TYR A 28 -14.63 -16.68 10.50
CA TYR A 28 -15.21 -15.42 10.04
C TYR A 28 -14.15 -14.31 9.85
N ILE A 29 -13.24 -14.14 10.82
CA ILE A 29 -12.20 -13.12 10.76
C ILE A 29 -11.22 -13.45 9.62
N GLN A 30 -10.82 -14.72 9.48
CA GLN A 30 -9.95 -15.15 8.37
C GLN A 30 -10.59 -14.86 7.00
N ARG A 31 -11.87 -15.21 6.82
CA ARG A 31 -12.59 -14.92 5.56
C ARG A 31 -12.65 -13.43 5.25
N LEU A 32 -12.94 -12.60 6.26
CA LEU A 32 -12.93 -11.15 6.09
C LEU A 32 -11.55 -10.63 5.70
N MET A 33 -10.48 -11.11 6.35
CA MET A 33 -9.10 -10.73 6.02
C MET A 33 -8.77 -11.06 4.56
N HIS A 34 -9.08 -12.28 4.11
CA HIS A 34 -8.86 -12.68 2.72
C HIS A 34 -9.67 -11.85 1.73
N PHE A 35 -10.93 -11.56 2.05
CA PHE A 35 -11.79 -10.74 1.19
C PHE A 35 -11.28 -9.30 1.08
N HIS A 36 -10.89 -8.68 2.20
CA HIS A 36 -10.34 -7.32 2.21
C HIS A 36 -8.99 -7.26 1.50
N ALA A 37 -8.13 -8.25 1.69
CA ALA A 37 -6.86 -8.34 0.97
C ALA A 37 -7.10 -8.46 -0.55
N ALA A 38 -8.03 -9.32 -0.97
CA ALA A 38 -8.40 -9.45 -2.38
C ALA A 38 -8.98 -8.15 -2.94
N LEU A 39 -9.88 -7.49 -2.21
CA LEU A 39 -10.48 -6.22 -2.62
C LEU A 39 -9.41 -5.12 -2.76
N MET A 40 -8.49 -5.01 -1.80
CA MET A 40 -7.38 -4.06 -1.86
C MET A 40 -6.55 -4.25 -3.13
N TRP A 41 -6.13 -5.49 -3.43
CA TRP A 41 -5.33 -5.76 -4.63
C TRP A 41 -6.14 -5.57 -5.91
N CYS A 42 -7.39 -6.01 -5.97
CA CYS A 42 -8.28 -5.76 -7.10
C CYS A 42 -8.43 -4.26 -7.38
N TYR A 43 -8.59 -3.45 -6.33
CA TYR A 43 -8.68 -1.99 -6.45
C TYR A 43 -7.37 -1.39 -6.97
N ILE A 44 -6.22 -1.81 -6.44
CA ILE A 44 -4.91 -1.36 -6.92
C ILE A 44 -4.76 -1.65 -8.41
N TYR A 45 -4.97 -2.91 -8.85
CA TYR A 45 -4.87 -3.27 -10.26
C TYR A 45 -5.86 -2.50 -11.14
N TRP A 46 -7.09 -2.33 -10.68
CA TRP A 46 -8.11 -1.55 -11.38
C TRP A 46 -7.70 -0.08 -11.53
N SER A 47 -7.25 0.56 -10.45
CA SER A 47 -6.77 1.95 -10.47
C SER A 47 -5.54 2.12 -11.35
N PHE A 48 -4.59 1.19 -11.33
CA PHE A 48 -3.44 1.22 -12.26
C PHE A 48 -3.89 1.14 -13.72
N ARG A 49 -4.92 0.36 -14.04
CA ARG A 49 -5.43 0.22 -15.41
C ARG A 49 -6.12 1.48 -15.92
N HIS A 50 -6.89 2.15 -15.06
CA HIS A 50 -7.72 3.30 -15.45
C HIS A 50 -7.02 4.65 -15.26
N ASN A 51 -6.21 4.80 -14.22
CA ASN A 51 -5.59 6.08 -13.84
C ASN A 51 -4.05 6.03 -13.88
N TRP A 52 -3.45 5.19 -14.74
CA TRP A 52 -2.00 5.01 -14.79
C TRP A 52 -1.20 6.32 -14.91
N ARG A 53 -1.78 7.32 -15.60
CA ARG A 53 -1.16 8.64 -15.82
C ARG A 53 -0.95 9.43 -14.53
N GLU A 54 -1.83 9.28 -13.53
CA GLU A 54 -1.64 9.93 -12.22
C GLU A 54 -0.41 9.39 -11.48
N LEU A 55 -0.04 8.13 -11.73
CA LEU A 55 1.07 7.47 -11.05
C LEU A 55 2.42 7.73 -11.75
N VAL A 56 2.41 7.82 -13.07
CA VAL A 56 3.65 7.95 -13.88
C VAL A 56 3.94 9.39 -14.32
N GLY A 57 2.98 10.29 -14.11
CA GLY A 57 3.06 11.67 -14.54
C GLY A 57 2.16 11.88 -15.75
N GLU A 58 1.23 12.80 -15.60
CA GLU A 58 0.26 13.09 -16.65
C GLU A 58 0.90 13.82 -17.84
N ASN A 59 1.92 14.62 -17.53
CA ASN A 59 2.61 15.49 -18.46
C ASN A 59 4.04 15.01 -18.66
N ILE A 60 4.49 15.09 -19.92
CA ILE A 60 5.87 14.83 -20.30
C ILE A 60 6.73 15.94 -19.69
N TRP A 61 7.72 15.57 -18.89
CA TRP A 61 8.67 16.53 -18.36
C TRP A 61 9.59 17.02 -19.48
N PRO A 62 9.60 18.33 -19.81
CA PRO A 62 10.43 18.82 -20.91
C PRO A 62 11.91 18.68 -20.58
N GLN A 63 12.73 18.36 -21.58
CA GLN A 63 14.17 18.33 -21.39
C GLN A 63 14.70 19.76 -21.29
N ARG A 64 15.45 20.06 -20.23
CA ARG A 64 15.99 21.40 -19.97
C ARG A 64 16.85 21.92 -21.13
N SER A 65 17.57 21.02 -21.82
CA SER A 65 18.43 21.35 -22.96
C SER A 65 17.69 21.70 -24.25
N GLU A 66 16.38 21.42 -24.34
CA GLU A 66 15.56 21.83 -25.49
C GLU A 66 15.05 23.27 -25.36
N TRP A 67 15.20 23.89 -24.18
CA TRP A 67 14.87 25.30 -24.01
C TRP A 67 15.96 26.14 -24.68
N SER A 68 15.59 26.93 -25.68
CA SER A 68 16.56 27.81 -26.32
C SER A 68 16.98 28.93 -25.37
N ASP A 69 18.26 29.28 -25.42
CA ASP A 69 18.86 30.35 -24.61
C ASP A 69 18.17 31.71 -24.84
N GLN A 70 17.55 31.89 -26.02
CA GLN A 70 16.73 33.05 -26.37
C GLN A 70 15.45 33.16 -25.52
N TYR A 71 14.80 32.05 -25.17
CA TYR A 71 13.64 32.06 -24.27
C TYR A 71 14.04 32.15 -22.79
N LEU A 72 15.28 31.76 -22.44
CA LEU A 72 15.81 31.90 -21.08
C LEU A 72 16.40 33.28 -20.78
N GLY A 73 16.52 34.15 -21.79
CA GLY A 73 17.14 35.47 -21.64
C GLY A 73 18.61 35.39 -21.24
N VAL A 74 19.28 34.29 -21.55
CA VAL A 74 20.73 34.19 -21.37
C VAL A 74 21.35 35.12 -22.41
N PRO A 75 22.13 36.13 -21.99
CA PRO A 75 22.81 36.98 -22.95
C PRO A 75 23.69 36.09 -23.83
N GLN A 76 23.53 36.22 -25.15
CA GLN A 76 24.56 35.72 -26.05
C GLN A 76 25.71 36.69 -25.91
N ASP A 77 26.78 36.24 -25.26
CA ASP A 77 28.04 36.96 -25.22
C ASP A 77 28.56 37.01 -26.67
N GLU A 78 28.14 38.03 -27.42
CA GLU A 78 28.92 38.48 -28.57
C GLU A 78 30.24 39.06 -28.00
N ASP A 79 31.34 38.91 -28.76
CA ASP A 79 32.65 39.57 -28.58
C ASP A 79 33.81 38.72 -27.97
N ILE A 80 34.43 37.83 -28.77
CA ILE A 80 35.90 37.70 -28.90
C ILE A 80 36.27 37.67 -30.38
#